data_AF-A0A2V9FCK7-F1
#
_entry.id   AF-A0A2V9FCK7-F1
#
_cell.length_a   1.000
_cell.length_b   1.000
_cell.length_c   1.000
_cell.angle_alpha   90.00
_cell.angle_beta   90.00
_cell.angle_gamma   90.00
#
_symmetry.space_group_name_H-M   'P 1'
#
loop_
_entity.id
_entity.type
_entity.pdbx_description
1 polymer ?
#
loop_
_entity_poly.entity_id
_entity_poly.type
_entity_poly.pdbx_seq_one_letter_code
_entity_poly.pdbx_strand_id
1 'polypeptide(L)'
;MKSRQAVRAIAGVLLCAVGLWLALPTPYKERTYIFNAGGCRLETTIVEKPNVAAQGSVVLFHGISANRKIMSFVARGFAEQGLRVFVPDLTGHGRTPGPFSPARAEQCGEALLRELLTRGVIDAKRTILAGHSMGGAIAERVAARVAVAGLVTVSPAPMRAAHGVTPEKLLFSDPPELPPNSLVMVGSRELQSMRGNAADLVALRNDATSKFLEIPGASHVSILFSSVAMRASQNWAAQVLHLTPSVALPSHRPLIGALAGFVGILLIAGAFLREVTGKNTGAEIVVTGTVISVPRLLLEFAAGSVVIVLLLRFWIPLRRIGLFQGDYLASFLLLLGAVLTLMHWSAERQALASSTRDLLAAAFAGLVLLLLATAWFDLTFYEAWLTAAKWARFPFLVVVVLSYHFAEEVLLGPVQIEKRERRLALALTLRLISWGALMGGVLILHNGEILMGLLSGYMAVFNLIQRSGMDIVRTETGSAGAAALFGAILLAGFCLVIFPLT
;
A
#
# COMPACT_ATOMS: atom_id res chain seq x y z
N MET A 1 37.96 -2.86 2.84
CA MET A 1 36.61 -2.86 2.21
C MET A 1 35.86 -4.19 2.34
N LYS A 2 36.47 -5.36 2.04
CA LYS A 2 35.80 -6.68 2.13
C LYS A 2 35.22 -7.02 3.51
N SER A 3 35.97 -6.77 4.60
CA SER A 3 35.49 -7.00 5.98
C SER A 3 34.22 -6.21 6.33
N ARG A 4 34.11 -4.94 5.92
CA ARG A 4 32.90 -4.12 6.18
C ARG A 4 31.67 -4.60 5.40
N GLN A 5 31.85 -5.15 4.20
CA GLN A 5 30.74 -5.72 3.42
C GLN A 5 30.25 -7.04 4.00
N ALA A 6 31.17 -7.91 4.43
CA ALA A 6 30.84 -9.15 5.12
C ALA A 6 30.07 -8.89 6.43
N VAL A 7 30.52 -7.92 7.24
CA VAL A 7 29.82 -7.52 8.48
C VAL A 7 28.39 -7.04 8.19
N ARG A 8 28.18 -6.24 7.15
CA ARG A 8 26.83 -5.77 6.76
C ARG A 8 25.92 -6.92 6.30
N ALA A 9 26.45 -7.86 5.52
CA ALA A 9 25.70 -9.03 5.07
C ALA A 9 25.30 -9.93 6.26
N ILE A 10 26.24 -10.21 7.17
CA ILE A 10 25.97 -10.98 8.40
C ILE A 10 24.90 -10.28 9.25
N ALA A 11 25.03 -8.97 9.48
CA ALA A 11 24.02 -8.20 10.20
C ALA A 11 22.65 -8.27 9.52
N GLY A 12 22.61 -8.20 8.18
CA GLY A 12 21.38 -8.33 7.42
C GLY A 12 20.71 -9.70 7.58
N VAL A 13 21.48 -10.79 7.53
CA VAL A 13 20.98 -12.15 7.74
C VAL A 13 20.46 -12.33 9.16
N LEU A 14 21.19 -11.85 10.17
CA LEU A 14 20.75 -11.88 11.57
C LEU A 14 19.45 -11.10 11.78
N LEU A 15 19.31 -9.92 11.16
CA LEU A 15 18.07 -9.15 11.21
C LEU A 15 16.89 -9.88 10.56
N CYS A 16 17.11 -10.63 9.48
CA CYS A 16 16.08 -11.49 8.89
C CYS A 16 15.69 -12.62 9.84
N ALA A 17 16.67 -13.31 10.45
CA ALA A 17 16.41 -14.40 11.39
C ALA A 17 15.63 -13.92 12.64
N VAL A 18 16.10 -12.83 13.27
CA VAL A 18 15.40 -12.19 14.40
C VAL A 18 14.03 -11.68 13.96
N GLY A 19 13.92 -11.11 12.76
CA GLY A 19 12.67 -10.65 12.19
C GLY A 19 11.62 -11.75 12.08
N LEU A 20 11.98 -12.92 11.56
CA LEU A 20 11.09 -14.09 11.50
C LEU A 20 10.71 -14.59 12.88
N TRP A 21 11.67 -14.68 13.80
CA TRP A 21 11.42 -15.12 15.17
C TRP A 21 10.47 -14.18 15.94
N LEU A 22 10.50 -12.88 15.64
CA LEU A 22 9.55 -11.91 16.19
C LEU A 22 8.18 -11.96 15.49
N ALA A 23 8.13 -12.31 14.22
CA ALA A 23 6.91 -12.17 13.41
C ALA A 23 6.02 -13.40 13.31
N LEU A 24 6.58 -14.60 13.25
CA LEU A 24 5.80 -15.80 12.97
C LEU A 24 5.13 -16.43 14.19
N PRO A 25 5.77 -16.53 15.37
CA PRO A 25 5.11 -17.12 16.53
C PRO A 25 4.00 -16.21 17.02
N THR A 26 2.76 -16.67 16.93
CA THR A 26 1.60 -15.95 17.49
C THR A 26 0.86 -16.86 18.48
N PRO A 27 0.36 -16.32 19.60
CA PRO A 27 -0.41 -17.08 20.57
C PRO A 27 -1.87 -17.31 20.11
N TYR A 28 -2.20 -17.02 18.84
CA TYR A 28 -3.56 -17.04 18.31
C TYR A 28 -3.74 -18.22 17.37
N LYS A 29 -4.96 -18.74 17.33
CA LYS A 29 -5.37 -19.71 16.31
C LYS A 29 -5.90 -18.93 15.12
N GLU A 30 -5.13 -18.91 14.04
CA GLU A 30 -5.48 -18.21 12.80
C GLU A 30 -5.70 -19.26 11.69
N ARG A 31 -6.90 -19.28 11.11
CA ARG A 31 -7.25 -20.21 10.02
C ARG A 31 -7.97 -19.47 8.90
N THR A 32 -7.54 -19.73 7.67
CA THR A 32 -8.13 -19.11 6.49
C THR A 32 -9.13 -20.05 5.82
N TYR A 33 -10.28 -19.51 5.48
CA TYR A 33 -11.36 -20.21 4.79
C TYR A 33 -11.82 -19.39 3.59
N ILE A 34 -12.43 -20.07 2.62
CA ILE A 34 -13.06 -19.42 1.48
C ILE A 34 -14.57 -19.45 1.70
N PHE A 35 -15.19 -18.27 1.77
CA PHE A 35 -16.63 -18.11 1.85
C PHE A 35 -17.18 -17.77 0.48
N ASN A 36 -18.15 -18.54 0.00
CA ASN A 36 -18.94 -18.21 -1.18
C ASN A 36 -20.25 -17.56 -0.69
N ALA A 37 -20.29 -16.24 -0.66
CA ALA A 37 -21.42 -15.46 -0.15
C ALA A 37 -21.90 -14.48 -1.21
N GLY A 38 -23.16 -14.59 -1.64
CA GLY A 38 -23.76 -13.67 -2.61
C GLY A 38 -23.00 -13.57 -3.95
N GLY A 39 -22.40 -14.67 -4.43
CA GLY A 39 -21.56 -14.68 -5.64
C GLY A 39 -20.14 -14.12 -5.44
N CYS A 40 -19.75 -13.81 -4.21
CA CYS A 40 -18.41 -13.38 -3.84
C CYS A 40 -17.65 -14.53 -3.20
N ARG A 41 -16.45 -14.82 -3.71
CA ARG A 41 -15.53 -15.84 -3.17
C ARG A 41 -14.48 -15.17 -2.29
N LEU A 42 -14.83 -14.90 -1.04
CA LEU A 42 -14.02 -14.13 -0.10
C LEU A 42 -13.08 -15.05 0.68
N GLU A 43 -11.79 -14.76 0.64
CA GLU A 43 -10.81 -15.43 1.47
C GLU A 43 -10.71 -14.72 2.83
N THR A 44 -11.11 -15.43 3.88
CA THR A 44 -11.35 -14.88 5.22
C THR A 44 -10.51 -15.62 6.25
N THR A 45 -9.69 -14.88 6.99
CA THR A 45 -8.98 -15.41 8.15
C THR A 45 -9.86 -15.27 9.39
N ILE A 46 -10.05 -16.39 10.10
CA ILE A 46 -10.67 -16.44 11.40
C ILE A 46 -9.57 -16.42 12.46
N VAL A 47 -9.63 -15.45 13.37
CA VAL A 47 -8.68 -15.27 14.48
C VAL A 47 -9.39 -15.57 15.81
N GLU A 48 -8.81 -16.47 16.59
CA GLU A 48 -9.32 -16.88 17.91
C GLU A 48 -8.19 -16.97 18.93
N LYS A 49 -8.53 -16.78 20.21
CA LYS A 49 -7.64 -17.15 21.31
C LYS A 49 -7.79 -18.65 21.62
N PRO A 50 -6.70 -19.45 21.57
CA PRO A 50 -6.77 -20.89 21.87
C PRO A 50 -7.33 -21.15 23.26
N ASN A 51 -8.07 -22.25 23.40
CA ASN A 51 -8.64 -22.73 24.68
C ASN A 51 -9.59 -21.73 25.38
N VAL A 52 -10.10 -20.73 24.66
CA VAL A 52 -11.13 -19.80 25.13
C VAL A 52 -12.38 -19.99 24.26
N ALA A 53 -13.52 -20.30 24.88
CA ALA A 53 -14.79 -20.37 24.16
C ALA A 53 -15.19 -18.97 23.66
N ALA A 54 -15.62 -18.87 22.40
CA ALA A 54 -16.02 -17.61 21.82
C ALA A 54 -17.28 -17.06 22.52
N GLN A 55 -17.19 -15.85 23.07
CA GLN A 55 -18.29 -15.17 23.76
C GLN A 55 -19.13 -14.28 22.82
N GLY A 56 -18.61 -14.03 21.63
CA GLY A 56 -19.20 -13.21 20.59
C GLY A 56 -18.31 -13.22 19.35
N SER A 57 -18.64 -12.40 18.37
CA SER A 57 -17.92 -12.33 17.10
C SER A 57 -17.62 -10.90 16.68
N VAL A 58 -16.60 -10.74 15.84
CA VAL A 58 -16.31 -9.50 15.12
C VAL A 58 -16.16 -9.80 13.65
N VAL A 59 -16.79 -9.05 12.76
CA VAL A 59 -16.48 -9.06 11.33
C VAL A 59 -15.71 -7.77 11.02
N LEU A 60 -14.47 -7.89 10.54
CA LEU A 60 -13.51 -6.78 10.45
C LEU A 60 -13.08 -6.52 9.00
N PHE A 61 -13.50 -5.38 8.44
CA PHE A 61 -13.19 -5.00 7.06
C PHE A 61 -11.95 -4.10 6.95
N HIS A 62 -11.09 -4.34 5.95
CA HIS A 62 -9.88 -3.57 5.70
C HIS A 62 -10.10 -2.37 4.76
N GLY A 63 -9.14 -1.44 4.71
CA GLY A 63 -9.13 -0.29 3.80
C GLY A 63 -8.74 -0.61 2.35
N ILE A 64 -8.80 0.41 1.47
CA ILE A 64 -8.66 0.27 0.00
C ILE A 64 -7.26 -0.12 -0.51
N SER A 65 -6.21 0.08 0.28
CA SER A 65 -4.85 -0.37 -0.04
C SER A 65 -4.31 -1.27 1.08
N ALA A 66 -5.21 -2.08 1.64
CA ALA A 66 -4.96 -3.00 2.71
C ALA A 66 -5.47 -4.41 2.35
N ASN A 67 -5.30 -5.35 3.27
CA ASN A 67 -5.77 -6.73 3.18
C ASN A 67 -6.02 -7.25 4.60
N ARG A 68 -6.48 -8.50 4.75
CA ARG A 68 -6.76 -9.08 6.06
C ARG A 68 -5.52 -9.18 6.95
N LYS A 69 -4.32 -9.31 6.37
CA LYS A 69 -3.09 -9.51 7.15
C LYS A 69 -2.65 -8.26 7.91
N ILE A 70 -2.72 -7.09 7.30
CA ILE A 70 -2.39 -5.82 8.00
C ILE A 70 -3.39 -5.52 9.13
N MET A 71 -4.61 -6.07 9.07
CA MET A 71 -5.62 -5.97 10.13
C MET A 71 -5.36 -6.90 11.32
N SER A 72 -4.32 -7.74 11.28
CA SER A 72 -4.08 -8.77 12.31
C SER A 72 -3.94 -8.20 13.72
N PHE A 73 -3.35 -7.01 13.89
CA PHE A 73 -3.21 -6.39 15.20
C PHE A 73 -4.59 -6.10 15.82
N VAL A 74 -5.50 -5.49 15.06
CA VAL A 74 -6.87 -5.20 15.51
C VAL A 74 -7.65 -6.50 15.76
N ALA A 75 -7.54 -7.48 14.86
CA ALA A 75 -8.21 -8.77 15.01
C ALA A 75 -7.76 -9.50 16.28
N ARG A 76 -6.44 -9.55 16.54
CA ARG A 76 -5.87 -10.15 17.75
C ARG A 76 -6.31 -9.42 19.01
N GLY A 77 -6.44 -8.10 18.96
CA GLY A 77 -6.93 -7.32 20.10
C GLY A 77 -8.38 -7.65 20.48
N PHE A 78 -9.26 -7.88 19.51
CA PHE A 78 -10.60 -8.41 19.81
C PHE A 78 -10.55 -9.86 20.28
N ALA A 79 -9.67 -10.70 19.73
CA ALA A 79 -9.48 -12.08 20.19
C ALA A 79 -9.01 -12.16 21.66
N GLU A 80 -8.25 -11.17 22.15
CA GLU A 80 -7.91 -11.04 23.58
C GLU A 80 -9.13 -10.86 24.51
N GLN A 81 -10.31 -10.56 23.98
CA GLN A 81 -11.58 -10.51 24.72
C GLN A 81 -12.40 -11.80 24.61
N GLY A 82 -11.84 -12.86 24.02
CA GLY A 82 -12.56 -14.09 23.74
C GLY A 82 -13.59 -13.95 22.61
N LEU A 83 -13.40 -12.97 21.71
CA LEU A 83 -14.20 -12.83 20.49
C LEU A 83 -13.58 -13.63 19.35
N ARG A 84 -14.42 -14.25 18.53
CA ARG A 84 -14.00 -14.84 17.24
C ARG A 84 -14.04 -13.77 16.16
N VAL A 85 -12.92 -13.51 15.50
CA VAL A 85 -12.83 -12.42 14.52
C VAL A 85 -12.73 -12.97 13.11
N PHE A 86 -13.59 -12.51 12.21
CA PHE A 86 -13.62 -12.83 10.79
C PHE A 86 -13.05 -11.65 10.01
N VAL A 87 -11.92 -11.85 9.33
CA VAL A 87 -11.21 -10.82 8.58
C VAL A 87 -11.15 -11.22 7.10
N PRO A 88 -12.10 -10.79 6.25
CA PRO A 88 -12.06 -11.07 4.82
C PRO A 88 -11.05 -10.17 4.10
N ASP A 89 -10.44 -10.73 3.07
CA ASP A 89 -10.00 -9.92 1.93
C ASP A 89 -11.21 -9.53 1.09
N LEU A 90 -11.44 -8.22 0.93
CA LEU A 90 -12.46 -7.69 0.04
C LEU A 90 -12.08 -7.95 -1.43
N THR A 91 -13.06 -7.94 -2.33
CA THR A 91 -12.86 -8.25 -3.75
C THR A 91 -11.72 -7.45 -4.37
N GLY A 92 -10.86 -8.13 -5.14
CA GLY A 92 -9.69 -7.54 -5.80
C GLY A 92 -8.50 -7.23 -4.89
N HIS A 93 -8.58 -7.54 -3.60
CA HIS A 93 -7.50 -7.35 -2.62
C HIS A 93 -6.95 -8.68 -2.12
N GLY A 94 -5.71 -8.65 -1.63
CA GLY A 94 -5.02 -9.82 -1.08
C GLY A 94 -5.12 -11.04 -2.00
N ARG A 95 -5.75 -12.11 -1.49
CA ARG A 95 -5.99 -13.37 -2.21
C ARG A 95 -7.42 -13.53 -2.73
N THR A 96 -8.33 -12.61 -2.39
CA THR A 96 -9.69 -12.60 -2.95
C THR A 96 -9.66 -12.09 -4.40
N PRO A 97 -10.23 -12.84 -5.36
CA PRO A 97 -10.25 -12.42 -6.77
C PRO A 97 -11.05 -11.12 -6.99
N GLY A 98 -10.72 -10.41 -8.07
CA GLY A 98 -11.48 -9.27 -8.56
C GLY A 98 -12.81 -9.66 -9.25
N PRO A 99 -13.52 -8.69 -9.84
CA PRO A 99 -13.16 -7.27 -9.90
C PRO A 99 -13.43 -6.54 -8.59
N PHE A 100 -12.67 -5.49 -8.30
CA PHE A 100 -12.93 -4.52 -7.25
C PHE A 100 -13.76 -3.36 -7.78
N SER A 101 -14.76 -2.97 -7.01
CA SER A 101 -15.29 -1.61 -6.97
C SER A 101 -15.76 -1.33 -5.54
N PRO A 102 -15.86 -0.07 -5.09
CA PRO A 102 -16.39 0.23 -3.76
C PRO A 102 -17.75 -0.43 -3.50
N ALA A 103 -18.67 -0.33 -4.46
CA ALA A 103 -20.00 -0.95 -4.38
C ALA A 103 -19.94 -2.48 -4.29
N ARG A 104 -19.08 -3.13 -5.07
CA ARG A 104 -18.93 -4.60 -5.03
C ARG A 104 -18.29 -5.05 -3.71
N ALA A 105 -17.30 -4.32 -3.20
CA ALA A 105 -16.70 -4.60 -1.91
C ALA A 105 -17.74 -4.50 -0.78
N GLU A 106 -18.59 -3.46 -0.80
CA GLU A 106 -19.73 -3.32 0.12
C GLU A 106 -20.71 -4.50 0.01
N GLN A 107 -21.15 -4.83 -1.21
CA GLN A 107 -22.07 -5.95 -1.46
C GLN A 107 -21.51 -7.28 -0.95
N CYS A 108 -20.24 -7.55 -1.21
CA CYS A 108 -19.61 -8.79 -0.77
C CYS A 108 -19.40 -8.83 0.75
N GLY A 109 -19.03 -7.71 1.38
CA GLY A 109 -18.94 -7.60 2.84
C GLY A 109 -20.29 -7.84 3.51
N GLU A 110 -21.38 -7.26 2.96
CA GLU A 110 -22.74 -7.52 3.42
C GLU A 110 -23.14 -8.98 3.25
N ALA A 111 -22.86 -9.57 2.08
CA ALA A 111 -23.17 -10.96 1.79
C ALA A 111 -22.46 -11.91 2.77
N LEU A 112 -21.19 -11.65 3.10
CA LEU A 112 -20.45 -12.42 4.10
C LEU A 112 -21.14 -12.37 5.47
N LEU A 113 -21.49 -11.17 5.94
CA LEU A 113 -22.14 -10.99 7.23
C LEU A 113 -23.47 -11.75 7.29
N ARG A 114 -24.31 -11.61 6.26
CA ARG A 114 -25.59 -12.32 6.14
C ARG A 114 -25.39 -13.83 6.12
N GLU A 115 -24.43 -14.34 5.36
CA GLU A 115 -24.12 -15.77 5.28
C GLU A 115 -23.71 -16.34 6.64
N LEU A 116 -22.85 -15.63 7.38
CA LEU A 116 -22.41 -16.04 8.71
C LEU A 116 -23.59 -16.09 9.70
N LEU A 117 -24.50 -15.11 9.63
CA LEU A 117 -25.72 -15.07 10.45
C LEU A 117 -26.68 -16.21 10.09
N THR A 118 -26.99 -16.39 8.81
CA THR A 118 -27.93 -17.41 8.33
C THR A 118 -27.45 -18.82 8.65
N ARG A 119 -26.13 -19.08 8.59
CA ARG A 119 -25.56 -20.38 8.97
C ARG A 119 -25.43 -20.59 10.48
N GLY A 120 -25.81 -19.62 11.30
CA GLY A 120 -25.65 -19.67 12.76
C GLY A 120 -24.19 -19.71 13.22
N VAL A 121 -23.25 -19.28 12.37
CA VAL A 121 -21.82 -19.22 12.72
C VAL A 121 -21.54 -18.07 13.68
N ILE A 122 -22.33 -17.00 13.57
CA ILE A 122 -22.34 -15.83 14.46
C ILE A 122 -23.78 -15.48 14.86
N ASP A 123 -23.95 -14.77 15.97
CA ASP A 123 -25.23 -14.24 16.44
C ASP A 123 -25.24 -12.72 16.33
N ALA A 124 -26.27 -12.15 15.69
CA ALA A 124 -26.44 -10.70 15.53
C ALA A 124 -26.33 -9.95 16.87
N LYS A 125 -26.94 -10.48 17.94
CA LYS A 125 -26.94 -9.86 19.28
C LYS A 125 -25.59 -9.94 19.98
N ARG A 126 -24.65 -10.72 19.44
CA ARG A 126 -23.30 -10.91 19.97
C ARG A 126 -22.21 -10.63 18.95
N THR A 127 -22.51 -9.83 17.93
CA THR A 127 -21.57 -9.50 16.85
C THR A 127 -21.29 -8.01 16.80
N ILE A 128 -20.01 -7.63 16.78
CA ILE A 128 -19.57 -6.29 16.40
C ILE A 128 -19.20 -6.28 14.92
N LEU A 129 -19.69 -5.30 14.18
CA LEU A 129 -19.13 -5.00 12.86
C LEU A 129 -18.04 -3.95 13.02
N ALA A 130 -16.91 -4.14 12.37
CA ALA A 130 -15.78 -3.22 12.48
C ALA A 130 -15.09 -3.00 11.14
N GLY A 131 -14.42 -1.86 10.99
CA GLY A 131 -13.63 -1.63 9.79
C GLY A 131 -12.74 -0.40 9.81
N HIS A 132 -11.75 -0.41 8.92
CA HIS A 132 -10.80 0.69 8.74
C HIS A 132 -10.95 1.38 7.38
N SER A 133 -10.92 2.72 7.35
CA SER A 133 -10.96 3.49 6.10
C SER A 133 -12.16 3.11 5.24
N MET A 134 -11.96 2.66 4.00
CA MET A 134 -13.01 2.09 3.16
C MET A 134 -13.84 1.00 3.88
N GLY A 135 -13.18 0.12 4.64
CA GLY A 135 -13.85 -0.92 5.42
C GLY A 135 -14.69 -0.36 6.57
N GLY A 136 -14.33 0.80 7.13
CA GLY A 136 -15.13 1.51 8.13
C GLY A 136 -16.44 2.05 7.53
N ALA A 137 -16.34 2.71 6.37
CA ALA A 137 -17.52 3.16 5.64
C ALA A 137 -18.43 1.99 5.21
N ILE A 138 -17.83 0.88 4.76
CA ILE A 138 -18.58 -0.36 4.47
C ILE A 138 -19.28 -0.87 5.74
N ALA A 139 -18.58 -0.94 6.88
CA ALA A 139 -19.16 -1.38 8.14
C ALA A 139 -20.35 -0.50 8.57
N GLU A 140 -20.24 0.82 8.46
CA GLU A 140 -21.34 1.76 8.73
C GLU A 140 -22.57 1.46 7.86
N ARG A 141 -22.36 1.40 6.54
CA ARG A 141 -23.42 1.17 5.55
C ARG A 141 -24.10 -0.19 5.71
N VAL A 142 -23.32 -1.23 5.98
CA VAL A 142 -23.83 -2.59 6.18
C VAL A 142 -24.59 -2.71 7.50
N ALA A 143 -24.07 -2.17 8.60
CA ALA A 143 -24.74 -2.25 9.90
C ALA A 143 -26.05 -1.44 9.95
N ALA A 144 -26.21 -0.44 9.09
CA ALA A 144 -27.50 0.24 8.90
C ALA A 144 -28.58 -0.64 8.25
N ARG A 145 -28.20 -1.72 7.56
CA ARG A 145 -29.12 -2.65 6.85
C ARG A 145 -29.18 -4.05 7.44
N VAL A 146 -28.17 -4.43 8.22
CA VAL A 146 -28.03 -5.75 8.85
C VAL A 146 -27.78 -5.53 10.34
N ALA A 147 -28.72 -5.98 11.16
CA ALA A 147 -28.63 -5.81 12.60
C ALA A 147 -27.39 -6.53 13.19
N VAL A 148 -26.64 -5.79 14.01
CA VAL A 148 -25.50 -6.25 14.79
C VAL A 148 -25.58 -5.61 16.19
N ALA A 149 -24.83 -6.13 17.15
CA ALA A 149 -24.86 -5.63 18.52
C ALA A 149 -24.24 -4.23 18.66
N GLY A 150 -23.23 -3.94 17.82
CA GLY A 150 -22.60 -2.63 17.75
C GLY A 150 -21.61 -2.51 16.60
N LEU A 151 -21.06 -1.31 16.46
CA LEU A 151 -20.19 -0.90 15.37
C LEU A 151 -18.92 -0.24 15.92
N VAL A 152 -17.77 -0.54 15.30
CA VAL A 152 -16.50 0.14 15.56
C VAL A 152 -15.84 0.55 14.25
N THR A 153 -15.76 1.84 13.95
CA THR A 153 -15.06 2.35 12.78
C THR A 153 -13.77 3.06 13.13
N VAL A 154 -12.72 2.75 12.37
CA VAL A 154 -11.38 3.26 12.55
C VAL A 154 -11.02 4.09 11.32
N SER A 155 -11.00 5.40 11.48
CA SER A 155 -10.74 6.38 10.42
C SER A 155 -11.59 6.12 9.18
N PRO A 156 -12.94 6.06 9.29
CA PRO A 156 -13.80 5.70 8.16
C PRO A 156 -13.58 6.63 6.96
N ALA A 157 -13.71 6.08 5.75
CA ALA A 157 -13.65 6.88 4.53
C ALA A 157 -14.80 7.91 4.53
N PRO A 158 -14.55 9.16 4.10
CA PRO A 158 -15.58 10.18 4.09
C PRO A 158 -16.69 9.79 3.12
N MET A 159 -17.93 10.09 3.49
CA MET A 159 -19.12 9.85 2.66
C MET A 159 -19.90 11.12 2.33
N ARG A 160 -19.37 12.29 2.73
CA ARG A 160 -19.97 13.59 2.47
C ARG A 160 -18.95 14.52 1.82
N ALA A 161 -19.44 15.32 0.88
CA ALA A 161 -18.69 16.43 0.31
C ALA A 161 -18.67 17.61 1.30
N ALA A 162 -18.03 17.40 2.45
CA ALA A 162 -17.94 18.34 3.56
C ALA A 162 -16.49 18.47 4.03
N HIS A 163 -16.19 19.53 4.79
CA HIS A 163 -14.87 19.80 5.37
C HIS A 163 -13.73 19.82 4.32
N GLY A 164 -14.03 20.21 3.08
CA GLY A 164 -13.07 20.28 1.97
C GLY A 164 -12.90 18.96 1.19
N VAL A 165 -13.67 17.91 1.50
CA VAL A 165 -13.79 16.73 0.62
C VAL A 165 -14.72 17.08 -0.54
N THR A 166 -14.33 16.73 -1.78
CA THR A 166 -15.17 16.92 -2.97
C THR A 166 -15.83 15.61 -3.38
N PRO A 167 -16.97 15.63 -4.10
CA PRO A 167 -17.71 14.42 -4.46
C PRO A 167 -16.87 13.36 -5.18
N GLU A 168 -15.92 13.77 -6.01
CA GLU A 168 -15.07 12.87 -6.81
C GLU A 168 -14.08 12.08 -5.95
N LYS A 169 -13.81 12.54 -4.72
CA LYS A 169 -12.92 11.86 -3.75
C LYS A 169 -13.67 10.84 -2.89
N LEU A 170 -14.99 10.80 -2.98
CA LEU A 170 -15.82 9.90 -2.19
C LEU A 170 -15.84 8.50 -2.81
N LEU A 171 -15.51 7.49 -2.00
CA LEU A 171 -15.71 6.08 -2.38
C LEU A 171 -17.18 5.67 -2.26
N PHE A 172 -17.89 6.31 -1.34
CA PHE A 172 -19.31 6.13 -1.08
C PHE A 172 -19.92 7.49 -0.82
N SER A 173 -21.18 7.69 -1.23
CA SER A 173 -21.95 8.89 -0.92
C SER A 173 -23.04 8.55 0.10
N ASP A 174 -23.55 9.58 0.76
CA ASP A 174 -24.72 9.52 1.64
C ASP A 174 -24.50 8.57 2.82
N PRO A 175 -23.84 9.02 3.90
CA PRO A 175 -23.67 8.18 5.07
C PRO A 175 -25.05 7.83 5.64
N PRO A 176 -25.23 6.57 6.08
CA PRO A 176 -26.46 6.18 6.76
C PRO A 176 -26.52 6.89 8.13
N GLU A 177 -27.70 6.86 8.75
CA GLU A 177 -27.75 7.01 10.20
C GLU A 177 -26.96 5.87 10.84
N LEU A 178 -26.07 6.19 11.79
CA LEU A 178 -25.29 5.15 12.46
C LEU A 178 -26.25 4.16 13.15
N PRO A 179 -25.92 2.86 13.22
CA PRO A 179 -26.64 1.93 14.09
C PRO A 179 -26.38 2.25 15.56
N PRO A 180 -27.27 1.92 16.51
CA PRO A 180 -27.00 2.06 17.94
C PRO A 180 -25.67 1.40 18.33
N ASN A 181 -25.06 1.86 19.42
CA ASN A 181 -23.80 1.31 19.91
C ASN A 181 -22.63 1.44 18.91
N SER A 182 -22.49 2.63 18.32
CA SER A 182 -21.41 2.95 17.38
C SER A 182 -20.23 3.71 18.00
N LEU A 183 -19.02 3.21 17.84
CA LEU A 183 -17.78 3.93 18.13
C LEU A 183 -17.10 4.34 16.82
N VAL A 184 -16.92 5.64 16.62
CA VAL A 184 -16.17 6.21 15.51
C VAL A 184 -14.85 6.77 16.05
N MET A 185 -13.73 6.30 15.52
CA MET A 185 -12.40 6.78 15.90
C MET A 185 -11.68 7.38 14.70
N VAL A 186 -10.80 8.36 14.93
CA VAL A 186 -9.93 8.93 13.89
C VAL A 186 -8.56 9.28 14.47
N GLY A 187 -7.50 9.24 13.67
CA GLY A 187 -6.17 9.65 14.12
C GLY A 187 -6.05 11.18 14.20
N SER A 188 -5.46 11.71 15.27
CA SER A 188 -5.31 13.16 15.45
C SER A 188 -4.37 13.82 14.43
N ARG A 189 -3.55 13.04 13.71
CA ARG A 189 -2.67 13.51 12.63
C ARG A 189 -3.29 13.36 11.24
N GLU A 190 -4.56 13.01 11.16
CA GLU A 190 -5.30 13.02 9.90
C GLU A 190 -5.72 14.43 9.49
N LEU A 191 -5.97 14.60 8.19
CA LEU A 191 -6.47 15.84 7.63
C LEU A 191 -7.77 16.26 8.34
N GLN A 192 -7.96 17.57 8.53
CA GLN A 192 -9.18 18.12 9.12
C GLN A 192 -10.44 17.64 8.38
N SER A 193 -10.33 17.44 7.06
CA SER A 193 -11.40 16.91 6.23
C SER A 193 -11.89 15.53 6.67
N MET A 194 -10.97 14.63 7.03
CA MET A 194 -11.26 13.29 7.53
C MET A 194 -11.85 13.34 8.94
N ARG A 195 -11.23 14.13 9.83
CA ARG A 195 -11.67 14.26 11.23
C ARG A 195 -13.07 14.87 11.33
N GLY A 196 -13.35 15.93 10.55
CA GLY A 196 -14.67 16.56 10.48
C GLY A 196 -15.74 15.62 9.94
N ASN A 197 -15.48 14.92 8.84
CA ASN A 197 -16.43 13.93 8.30
C ASN A 197 -16.76 12.83 9.32
N ALA A 198 -15.76 12.32 10.05
CA ALA A 198 -15.98 11.30 11.07
C ALA A 198 -16.75 11.83 12.30
N ALA A 199 -16.47 13.06 12.73
CA ALA A 199 -17.19 13.70 13.83
C ALA A 199 -18.67 13.91 13.51
N ASP A 200 -18.97 14.34 12.27
CA ASP A 200 -20.34 14.56 11.81
C ASP A 200 -21.20 13.29 11.92
N LEU A 201 -20.65 12.10 11.65
CA LEU A 201 -21.38 10.83 11.73
C LEU A 201 -22.06 10.62 13.09
N VAL A 202 -21.38 11.01 14.17
CA VAL A 202 -21.90 10.88 15.54
C VAL A 202 -22.76 12.08 15.91
N ALA A 203 -22.40 13.29 15.48
CA ALA A 203 -23.12 14.52 15.81
C ALA A 203 -24.56 14.56 15.26
N LEU A 204 -24.84 13.81 14.19
CA LEU A 204 -26.18 13.73 13.58
C LEU A 204 -27.15 12.85 14.37
N ARG A 205 -26.67 12.12 15.39
CA ARG A 205 -27.47 11.18 16.15
C ARG A 205 -27.98 11.83 17.43
N ASN A 206 -29.27 11.65 17.71
CA ASN A 206 -29.94 12.21 18.89
C ASN A 206 -29.99 11.26 20.10
N ASP A 207 -29.64 9.98 19.93
CA ASP A 207 -29.54 9.03 21.04
C ASP A 207 -28.06 8.84 21.46
N ALA A 208 -27.78 8.91 22.77
CA ALA A 208 -26.43 8.97 23.32
C ALA A 208 -25.65 7.63 23.25
N THR A 209 -26.00 6.73 22.33
CA THR A 209 -25.39 5.39 22.21
C THR A 209 -24.16 5.37 21.30
N SER A 210 -23.79 6.51 20.71
CA SER A 210 -22.65 6.61 19.79
C SER A 210 -21.58 7.56 20.31
N LYS A 211 -20.31 7.25 20.01
CA LYS A 211 -19.16 8.01 20.52
C LYS A 211 -18.16 8.31 19.41
N PHE A 212 -17.67 9.55 19.38
CA PHE A 212 -16.55 9.97 18.54
C PHE A 212 -15.27 10.09 19.40
N LEU A 213 -14.14 9.60 18.91
CA LEU A 213 -12.84 9.70 19.58
C LEU A 213 -11.72 10.09 18.59
N GLU A 214 -10.94 11.11 18.95
CA GLU A 214 -9.64 11.35 18.31
C GLU A 214 -8.53 10.60 19.05
N ILE A 215 -7.74 9.82 18.32
CA ILE A 215 -6.63 9.02 18.84
C ILE A 215 -5.33 9.83 18.75
N PRO A 216 -4.72 10.19 19.90
CA PRO A 216 -3.54 11.06 19.90
C PRO A 216 -2.35 10.48 19.14
N GLY A 217 -1.72 11.31 18.32
CA GLY A 217 -0.47 11.00 17.62
C GLY A 217 -0.59 9.98 16.48
N ALA A 218 -1.79 9.44 16.23
CA ALA A 218 -2.03 8.46 15.18
C ALA A 218 -2.29 9.14 13.83
N SER A 219 -1.73 8.57 12.76
CA SER A 219 -2.08 8.87 11.37
C SER A 219 -3.18 7.92 10.88
N HIS A 220 -3.65 8.14 9.65
CA HIS A 220 -4.67 7.31 9.00
C HIS A 220 -4.33 5.81 8.99
N VAL A 221 -3.05 5.44 8.90
CA VAL A 221 -2.63 4.03 8.93
C VAL A 221 -2.09 3.62 10.29
N SER A 222 -1.34 4.48 10.99
CA SER A 222 -0.71 4.08 12.26
C SER A 222 -1.73 3.83 13.37
N ILE A 223 -2.96 4.34 13.24
CA ILE A 223 -4.07 4.06 14.16
C ILE A 223 -4.36 2.55 14.28
N LEU A 224 -4.17 1.77 13.21
CA LEU A 224 -4.33 0.31 13.21
C LEU A 224 -3.42 -0.41 14.21
N PHE A 225 -2.32 0.23 14.61
CA PHE A 225 -1.33 -0.31 15.54
C PHE A 225 -1.32 0.45 16.87
N SER A 226 -2.28 1.35 17.08
CA SER A 226 -2.35 2.14 18.31
C SER A 226 -2.94 1.31 19.45
N SER A 227 -2.16 1.13 20.52
CA SER A 227 -2.66 0.56 21.77
C SER A 227 -3.82 1.36 22.36
N VAL A 228 -3.88 2.67 22.12
CA VAL A 228 -4.96 3.54 22.59
C VAL A 228 -6.25 3.27 21.81
N ALA A 229 -6.16 3.19 20.48
CA ALA A 229 -7.32 2.85 19.63
C ALA A 229 -7.82 1.43 19.92
N MET A 230 -6.91 0.46 20.10
CA MET A 230 -7.29 -0.91 20.43
C MET A 230 -7.97 -0.98 21.79
N ARG A 231 -7.43 -0.30 22.81
CA ARG A 231 -8.07 -0.27 24.13
C ARG A 231 -9.46 0.38 24.09
N ALA A 232 -9.63 1.46 23.32
CA ALA A 232 -10.94 2.07 23.12
C ALA A 232 -11.93 1.09 22.45
N SER A 233 -11.49 0.37 21.42
CA SER A 233 -12.30 -0.64 20.74
C SER A 233 -12.67 -1.80 21.66
N GLN A 234 -11.73 -2.28 22.49
CA GLN A 234 -11.97 -3.34 23.46
C GLN A 234 -12.97 -2.90 24.53
N ASN A 235 -12.79 -1.71 25.10
CA ASN A 235 -13.71 -1.17 26.11
C ASN A 235 -15.13 -1.02 25.54
N TRP A 236 -15.25 -0.55 24.30
CA TRP A 236 -16.53 -0.45 23.62
C TRP A 236 -17.19 -1.81 23.41
N ALA A 237 -16.47 -2.77 22.83
CA ALA A 237 -16.98 -4.12 22.61
C ALA A 237 -17.38 -4.80 23.93
N ALA A 238 -16.62 -4.61 25.01
CA ALA A 238 -16.96 -5.15 26.32
C ALA A 238 -18.25 -4.55 26.89
N GLN A 239 -18.45 -3.24 26.73
CA GLN A 239 -19.67 -2.57 27.16
C GLN A 239 -20.89 -3.07 26.38
N VAL A 240 -20.79 -3.13 25.05
CA VAL A 240 -21.90 -3.49 24.15
C VAL A 240 -22.29 -4.96 24.27
N LEU A 241 -21.31 -5.84 24.41
CA LEU A 241 -21.52 -7.28 24.49
C LEU A 241 -21.62 -7.81 25.94
N HIS A 242 -21.57 -6.92 26.93
CA HIS A 242 -21.56 -7.25 28.37
C HIS A 242 -20.46 -8.25 28.75
N LEU A 243 -19.25 -8.06 28.19
CA LEU A 243 -18.09 -8.89 28.48
C LEU A 243 -17.29 -8.32 29.66
N THR A 244 -16.49 -9.17 30.29
CA THR A 244 -15.44 -8.70 31.19
C THR A 244 -14.41 -7.88 30.40
N PRO A 245 -14.09 -6.64 30.79
CA PRO A 245 -13.06 -5.85 30.12
C PRO A 245 -11.71 -6.59 30.10
N SER A 246 -11.08 -6.64 28.94
CA SER A 246 -9.73 -7.22 28.81
C SER A 246 -8.68 -6.15 29.06
N VAL A 247 -7.67 -6.49 29.84
CA VAL A 247 -6.48 -5.65 30.04
C VAL A 247 -5.38 -5.97 29.03
N ALA A 248 -5.44 -7.15 28.39
CA ALA A 248 -4.44 -7.66 27.48
C ALA A 248 -4.51 -6.97 26.12
N LEU A 249 -3.35 -6.55 25.61
CA LEU A 249 -3.19 -6.00 24.28
C LEU A 249 -2.40 -6.96 23.39
N PRO A 250 -2.69 -6.97 22.09
CA PRO A 250 -1.91 -7.74 21.14
C PRO A 250 -0.48 -7.19 21.03
N SER A 251 0.48 -8.08 20.77
CA SER A 251 1.89 -7.71 20.69
C SER A 251 2.24 -7.01 19.36
N HIS A 252 3.10 -5.98 19.42
CA HIS A 252 3.72 -5.37 18.23
C HIS A 252 4.90 -6.17 17.66
N ARG A 253 5.31 -7.28 18.29
CA ARG A 253 6.43 -8.11 17.83
C ARG A 253 6.37 -8.43 16.33
N PRO A 254 5.21 -8.74 15.71
CA PRO A 254 5.18 -9.02 14.29
C PRO A 254 5.46 -7.85 13.37
N LEU A 255 4.99 -6.66 13.71
CA LEU A 255 5.32 -5.44 12.96
C LEU A 255 6.82 -5.13 13.09
N ILE A 256 7.36 -5.20 14.30
CA ILE A 256 8.80 -4.97 14.55
C ILE A 256 9.64 -6.00 13.77
N GLY A 257 9.25 -7.27 13.80
CA GLY A 257 9.94 -8.34 13.09
C GLY A 257 9.92 -8.14 11.57
N ALA A 258 8.76 -7.77 11.01
CA ALA A 258 8.62 -7.46 9.59
C ALA A 258 9.54 -6.31 9.16
N LEU A 259 9.58 -5.22 9.93
CA LEU A 259 10.46 -4.08 9.66
C LEU A 259 11.94 -4.44 9.79
N ALA A 260 12.30 -5.17 10.86
CA ALA A 260 13.68 -5.58 11.12
C ALA A 260 14.25 -6.43 9.98
N GLY A 261 13.55 -7.47 9.55
CA GLY A 261 14.05 -8.28 8.44
C GLY A 261 13.95 -7.61 7.08
N PHE A 262 13.01 -6.68 6.85
CA PHE A 262 13.05 -5.86 5.65
C PHE A 262 14.31 -4.98 5.60
N VAL A 263 14.68 -4.34 6.72
CA VAL A 263 15.99 -3.67 6.85
C VAL A 263 17.14 -4.65 6.61
N GLY A 264 17.03 -5.88 7.11
CA GLY A 264 17.99 -6.95 6.84
C GLY A 264 18.17 -7.24 5.34
N ILE A 265 17.07 -7.37 4.60
CA ILE A 265 17.07 -7.53 3.13
C ILE A 265 17.77 -6.34 2.46
N LEU A 266 17.48 -5.10 2.87
CA LEU A 266 18.11 -3.90 2.30
C LEU A 266 19.63 -3.87 2.55
N LEU A 267 20.11 -4.34 3.70
CA LEU A 267 21.54 -4.43 3.99
C LEU A 267 22.26 -5.44 3.09
N ILE A 268 21.60 -6.54 2.73
CA ILE A 268 22.14 -7.57 1.84
C ILE A 268 22.05 -7.14 0.38
N ALA A 269 20.96 -6.47 -0.01
CA ALA A 269 20.64 -6.13 -1.40
C ALA A 269 21.79 -5.40 -2.11
N GLY A 270 22.45 -4.45 -1.45
CA GLY A 270 23.55 -3.71 -2.07
C GLY A 270 24.79 -4.55 -2.37
N ALA A 271 25.08 -5.60 -1.59
CA ALA A 271 26.17 -6.53 -1.87
C ALA A 271 25.77 -7.48 -3.02
N PHE A 272 24.55 -8.02 -2.94
CA PHE A 272 23.96 -8.87 -3.98
C PHE A 272 23.96 -8.18 -5.35
N LEU A 273 23.50 -6.93 -5.44
CA LEU A 273 23.48 -6.17 -6.69
C LEU A 273 24.86 -6.07 -7.33
N ARG A 274 25.89 -5.75 -6.54
CA ARG A 274 27.26 -5.62 -7.05
C ARG A 274 27.85 -6.94 -7.53
N GLU A 275 27.54 -8.03 -6.84
CA GLU A 275 28.01 -9.36 -7.22
C GLU A 275 27.38 -9.81 -8.55
N VAL A 276 26.06 -9.64 -8.69
CA VAL A 276 25.31 -10.08 -9.88
C VAL A 276 25.64 -9.24 -11.10
N THR A 277 25.72 -7.92 -10.94
CA THR A 277 25.98 -7.01 -12.06
C THR A 277 27.45 -6.99 -12.46
N GLY A 278 28.37 -7.26 -11.52
CA GLY A 278 29.80 -7.32 -11.74
C GLY A 278 30.42 -5.97 -12.12
N LYS A 279 31.72 -5.81 -11.92
CA LYS A 279 32.44 -4.63 -12.43
C LYS A 279 32.78 -4.84 -13.90
N ASN A 280 32.27 -3.98 -14.77
CA ASN A 280 32.86 -3.84 -16.09
C ASN A 280 34.18 -3.07 -15.96
N THR A 281 35.32 -3.74 -16.13
CA THR A 281 36.66 -3.13 -16.19
C THR A 281 37.01 -2.57 -17.58
N GLY A 282 36.04 -2.49 -18.50
CA GLY A 282 36.26 -2.09 -19.88
C GLY A 282 35.45 -0.86 -20.27
N ALA A 283 36.19 0.22 -20.58
CA ALA A 283 35.76 1.48 -21.17
C ALA A 283 34.83 2.35 -20.31
N GLU A 284 35.38 3.48 -19.84
CA GLU A 284 34.58 4.71 -19.75
C GLU A 284 33.86 4.87 -21.09
N ILE A 285 32.56 4.58 -21.14
CA ILE A 285 31.76 5.09 -22.24
C ILE A 285 31.73 6.59 -22.00
N VAL A 286 32.66 7.29 -22.65
CA VAL A 286 32.63 8.73 -22.81
C VAL A 286 31.39 9.03 -23.63
N VAL A 287 30.25 9.15 -22.96
CA VAL A 287 29.04 9.69 -23.58
C VAL A 287 29.17 11.19 -23.50
N THR A 288 29.64 11.78 -24.60
CA THR A 288 29.42 13.18 -24.96
C THR A 288 27.93 13.43 -25.18
N GLY A 289 27.16 13.41 -24.09
CA GLY A 289 25.75 13.80 -24.08
C GLY A 289 25.64 15.29 -23.83
N THR A 290 24.74 15.97 -24.54
CA THR A 290 24.39 17.38 -24.28
C THR A 290 24.06 17.57 -22.81
N VAL A 291 24.88 18.37 -22.11
CA VAL A 291 24.68 18.68 -20.69
C VAL A 291 23.45 19.58 -20.59
N ILE A 292 22.29 18.99 -20.28
CA ILE A 292 21.09 19.76 -19.97
C ILE A 292 21.32 20.40 -18.60
N SER A 293 21.08 21.71 -18.51
CA SER A 293 21.19 22.42 -17.24
C SER A 293 20.09 21.93 -16.27
N VAL A 294 20.43 21.79 -14.99
CA VAL A 294 19.47 21.37 -13.95
C VAL A 294 18.19 22.21 -13.97
N PRO A 295 18.22 23.56 -14.09
CA PRO A 295 17.00 24.36 -14.16
C PRO A 295 16.09 23.99 -15.33
N ARG A 296 16.68 23.73 -16.50
CA ARG A 296 15.91 23.30 -17.68
C ARG A 296 15.28 21.93 -17.46
N LEU A 297 16.03 20.98 -16.88
CA LEU A 297 15.51 19.64 -16.57
C LEU A 297 14.33 19.70 -15.59
N LEU A 298 14.46 20.48 -14.51
CA LEU A 298 13.38 20.68 -13.55
C LEU A 298 12.13 21.30 -14.20
N LEU A 299 12.32 22.28 -15.08
CA LEU A 299 11.23 22.94 -15.81
C LEU A 299 10.53 21.97 -16.77
N GLU A 300 11.28 21.16 -17.52
CA GLU A 300 10.73 20.18 -18.46
C GLU A 300 9.92 19.11 -17.72
N PHE A 301 10.41 18.58 -16.59
CA PHE A 301 9.65 17.65 -15.75
C PHE A 301 8.39 18.30 -15.17
N ALA A 302 8.48 19.53 -14.69
CA ALA A 302 7.32 20.24 -14.14
C ALA A 302 6.25 20.50 -15.22
N ALA A 303 6.65 21.07 -16.36
CA ALA A 303 5.75 21.38 -17.46
C ALA A 303 5.13 20.10 -18.05
N GLY A 304 5.95 19.08 -18.34
CA GLY A 304 5.49 17.79 -18.85
C GLY A 304 4.49 17.13 -17.89
N SER A 305 4.81 17.10 -16.59
CA SER A 305 3.93 16.50 -15.58
C SER A 305 2.59 17.23 -15.49
N VAL A 306 2.58 18.57 -15.50
CA VAL A 306 1.35 19.37 -15.47
C VAL A 306 0.50 19.12 -16.71
N VAL A 307 1.09 19.17 -17.91
CA VAL A 307 0.38 18.92 -19.16
C VAL A 307 -0.25 17.52 -19.15
N ILE A 308 0.49 16.50 -18.71
CA ILE A 308 0.00 15.13 -18.68
C ILE A 308 -1.14 14.97 -17.68
N VAL A 309 -1.04 15.54 -16.48
CA VAL A 309 -2.14 15.51 -15.50
C VAL A 309 -3.39 16.20 -16.05
N LEU A 310 -3.25 17.30 -16.80
CA LEU A 310 -4.36 17.95 -17.49
C LEU A 310 -4.97 17.06 -18.59
N LEU A 311 -4.15 16.34 -19.36
CA LEU A 311 -4.62 15.39 -20.37
C LEU A 311 -5.35 14.20 -19.73
N LEU A 312 -4.81 13.65 -18.64
CA LEU A 312 -5.38 12.49 -17.95
C LEU A 312 -6.75 12.77 -17.34
N ARG A 313 -7.09 14.04 -17.10
CA ARG A 313 -8.44 14.46 -16.71
C ARG A 313 -9.49 14.01 -17.73
N PHE A 314 -9.15 14.02 -19.01
CA PHE A 314 -10.08 13.70 -20.10
C PHE A 314 -9.98 12.24 -20.54
N TRP A 315 -8.80 11.64 -20.42
CA TRP A 315 -8.57 10.29 -20.90
C TRP A 315 -7.45 9.59 -20.13
N ILE A 316 -7.75 8.41 -19.57
CA ILE A 316 -6.77 7.52 -18.95
C ILE A 316 -6.53 6.33 -19.90
N PRO A 317 -5.45 6.33 -20.70
CA PRO A 317 -5.19 5.32 -21.74
C PRO A 317 -5.15 3.88 -21.22
N LEU A 318 -4.64 3.68 -20.00
CA LEU A 318 -4.36 2.36 -19.46
C LEU A 318 -5.43 1.81 -18.52
N ARG A 319 -6.67 2.33 -18.57
CA ARG A 319 -7.81 1.79 -17.79
C ARG A 319 -7.99 0.28 -17.93
N ARG A 320 -7.68 -0.28 -19.11
CA ARG A 320 -7.81 -1.70 -19.42
C ARG A 320 -6.82 -2.61 -18.66
N ILE A 321 -5.80 -2.07 -17.99
CA ILE A 321 -4.93 -2.89 -17.12
C ILE A 321 -5.74 -3.48 -15.97
N GLY A 322 -6.82 -2.82 -15.52
CA GLY A 322 -7.63 -3.31 -14.42
C GLY A 322 -6.91 -3.21 -13.07
N LEU A 323 -6.28 -2.07 -12.81
CA LEU A 323 -5.70 -1.70 -11.51
C LEU A 323 -6.35 -0.41 -11.04
N PHE A 324 -7.10 -0.47 -9.95
CA PHE A 324 -7.83 0.69 -9.43
C PHE A 324 -6.86 1.84 -9.12
N GLN A 325 -6.95 2.95 -9.87
CA GLN A 325 -6.09 4.15 -9.78
C GLN A 325 -4.60 3.91 -10.06
N GLY A 326 -4.15 2.65 -10.12
CA GLY A 326 -2.84 2.26 -10.62
C GLY A 326 -2.74 2.45 -12.13
N ASP A 327 -3.86 2.37 -12.85
CA ASP A 327 -3.99 2.72 -14.27
C ASP A 327 -3.70 4.21 -14.54
N TYR A 328 -4.12 5.12 -13.66
CA TYR A 328 -3.80 6.55 -13.71
C TYR A 328 -2.30 6.79 -13.54
N LEU A 329 -1.67 6.21 -12.51
CA LEU A 329 -0.22 6.31 -12.31
C LEU A 329 0.57 5.71 -13.49
N ALA A 330 0.17 4.53 -13.96
CA ALA A 330 0.81 3.88 -15.11
C ALA A 330 0.68 4.75 -16.38
N SER A 331 -0.50 5.35 -16.61
CA SER A 331 -0.73 6.24 -17.74
C SER A 331 0.12 7.50 -17.67
N PHE A 332 0.23 8.10 -16.48
CA PHE A 332 1.08 9.26 -16.25
C PHE A 332 2.54 8.95 -16.58
N LEU A 333 3.07 7.85 -16.04
CA LEU A 333 4.47 7.46 -16.28
C LEU A 333 4.73 7.14 -17.75
N LEU A 334 3.80 6.45 -18.43
CA LEU A 334 3.92 6.16 -19.86
C LEU A 334 4.03 7.45 -20.69
N LEU A 335 3.09 8.37 -20.48
CA LEU A 335 3.02 9.61 -21.24
C LEU A 335 4.22 10.51 -20.94
N LEU A 336 4.65 10.59 -19.67
CA LEU A 336 5.80 11.41 -19.28
C LEU A 336 7.09 10.84 -19.85
N GLY A 337 7.27 9.52 -19.75
CA GLY A 337 8.37 8.84 -20.40
C GLY A 337 8.40 9.08 -21.90
N ALA A 338 7.26 8.92 -22.59
CA ALA A 338 7.16 9.14 -24.03
C ALA A 338 7.51 10.58 -24.45
N VAL A 339 7.01 11.59 -23.72
CA VAL A 339 7.33 13.00 -23.98
C VAL A 339 8.82 13.27 -23.79
N LEU A 340 9.41 12.80 -22.68
CA LEU A 340 10.83 12.97 -22.41
C LEU A 340 11.70 12.27 -23.47
N THR A 341 11.33 11.06 -23.87
CA THR A 341 11.99 10.31 -24.96
C THR A 341 11.92 11.05 -26.28
N LEU A 342 10.78 11.66 -26.64
CA LEU A 342 10.66 12.44 -27.86
C LEU A 342 11.52 13.71 -27.82
N MET A 343 11.55 14.40 -26.67
CA MET A 343 12.33 15.63 -26.50
C MET A 343 13.84 15.37 -26.52
N HIS A 344 14.28 14.23 -26.00
CA HIS A 344 15.69 13.88 -25.79
C HIS A 344 16.15 12.64 -26.56
N TRP A 345 15.48 12.34 -27.68
CA TRP A 345 15.71 11.16 -28.48
C TRP A 345 17.18 10.97 -28.90
N SER A 346 17.90 12.06 -29.20
CA SER A 346 19.31 11.99 -29.58
C SER A 346 20.19 11.46 -28.46
N ALA A 347 19.97 11.93 -27.22
CA ALA A 347 20.70 11.48 -26.04
C ALA A 347 20.32 10.04 -25.66
N GLU A 348 19.03 9.70 -25.73
CA GLU A 348 18.54 8.35 -25.45
C GLU A 348 19.03 7.33 -26.48
N ARG A 349 19.05 7.69 -27.76
CA ARG A 349 19.59 6.85 -28.83
C ARG A 349 21.07 6.54 -28.65
N GLN A 350 21.85 7.48 -28.13
CA GLN A 350 23.25 7.23 -27.78
C GLN A 350 23.37 6.31 -26.56
N ALA A 351 22.44 6.39 -25.61
CA ALA A 351 22.41 5.58 -24.39
C ALA A 351 21.75 4.20 -24.55
N LEU A 352 21.10 3.93 -25.69
CA LEU A 352 20.46 2.65 -26.03
C LEU A 352 21.46 1.49 -26.16
N ALA A 353 22.75 1.79 -26.34
CA ALA A 353 23.81 0.79 -26.28
C ALA A 353 23.88 0.18 -24.86
N SER A 354 23.37 -1.04 -24.73
CA SER A 354 23.45 -1.83 -23.49
C SER A 354 23.87 -3.24 -23.84
N SER A 355 24.81 -3.79 -23.07
CA SER A 355 25.16 -5.19 -23.20
C SER A 355 23.95 -6.05 -22.81
N THR A 356 23.64 -7.06 -23.63
CA THR A 356 22.61 -8.06 -23.31
C THR A 356 22.87 -8.70 -21.94
N ARG A 357 24.15 -8.89 -21.59
CA ARG A 357 24.57 -9.40 -20.26
C ARG A 357 24.10 -8.48 -19.14
N ASP A 358 24.28 -7.17 -19.27
CA ASP A 358 23.94 -6.20 -18.23
C ASP A 358 22.42 -6.11 -18.03
N LEU A 359 21.66 -6.15 -19.14
CA LEU A 359 20.20 -6.20 -19.10
C LEU A 359 19.69 -7.47 -18.40
N LEU A 360 20.25 -8.64 -18.74
CA LEU A 360 19.89 -9.91 -18.10
C LEU A 360 20.25 -9.93 -16.61
N ALA A 361 21.44 -9.42 -16.24
CA ALA A 361 21.88 -9.34 -14.85
C ALA A 361 20.96 -8.40 -14.03
N ALA A 362 20.64 -7.22 -14.57
CA ALA A 362 19.74 -6.27 -13.93
C ALA A 362 18.30 -6.81 -13.80
N ALA A 363 17.80 -7.49 -14.84
CA ALA A 363 16.48 -8.12 -14.80
C ALA A 363 16.41 -9.23 -13.73
N PHE A 364 17.41 -10.12 -13.71
CA PHE A 364 17.54 -11.15 -12.70
C PHE A 364 17.60 -10.55 -11.29
N ALA A 365 18.45 -9.55 -11.08
CA ALA A 365 18.60 -8.88 -9.80
C ALA A 365 17.29 -8.22 -9.34
N GLY A 366 16.59 -7.52 -10.24
CA GLY A 366 15.31 -6.89 -9.96
C GLY A 366 14.25 -7.91 -9.56
N LEU A 367 14.14 -9.02 -10.30
CA LEU A 367 13.18 -10.08 -10.02
C LEU A 367 13.46 -10.78 -8.69
N VAL A 368 14.73 -11.08 -8.39
CA VAL A 368 15.12 -11.69 -7.11
C VAL A 368 14.75 -10.77 -5.96
N LEU A 369 15.10 -9.48 -6.02
CA LEU A 369 14.77 -8.54 -4.94
C LEU A 369 13.26 -8.31 -4.80
N LEU A 370 12.52 -8.28 -5.91
CA LEU A 370 11.06 -8.22 -5.89
C LEU A 370 10.47 -9.45 -5.18
N LEU A 371 10.88 -10.66 -5.58
CA LEU A 371 10.41 -11.91 -4.99
C LEU A 371 10.78 -12.00 -3.50
N LEU A 372 12.00 -11.59 -3.14
CA LEU A 372 12.47 -11.63 -1.76
C LEU A 372 11.67 -10.65 -0.88
N ALA A 373 11.45 -9.42 -1.34
CA ALA A 373 10.68 -8.43 -0.60
C ALA A 373 9.20 -8.83 -0.48
N THR A 374 8.59 -9.28 -1.58
CA THR A 374 7.18 -9.71 -1.57
C THR A 374 6.97 -10.97 -0.73
N ALA A 375 7.85 -11.97 -0.81
CA ALA A 375 7.82 -13.14 0.08
C ALA A 375 7.95 -12.73 1.55
N TRP A 376 8.88 -11.82 1.85
CA TRP A 376 9.10 -11.35 3.22
C TRP A 376 7.85 -10.71 3.82
N PHE A 377 7.21 -9.80 3.09
CA PHE A 377 5.97 -9.17 3.55
C PHE A 377 4.82 -10.19 3.61
N ASP A 378 4.69 -11.07 2.61
CA ASP A 378 3.66 -12.13 2.55
C ASP A 378 3.78 -13.12 3.72
N LEU A 379 5.00 -13.38 4.21
CA LEU A 379 5.24 -14.19 5.40
C LEU A 379 4.98 -13.44 6.71
N THR A 380 5.24 -12.13 6.78
CA THR A 380 5.26 -11.40 8.05
C THR A 380 4.05 -10.50 8.31
N PHE A 381 3.70 -9.59 7.38
CA PHE A 381 2.87 -8.42 7.72
C PHE A 381 1.81 -8.03 6.68
N TYR A 382 1.99 -8.36 5.40
CA TYR A 382 1.11 -7.89 4.33
C TYR A 382 1.05 -8.92 3.21
N GLU A 383 -0.11 -9.18 2.59
CA GLU A 383 -0.22 -10.11 1.45
C GLU A 383 0.36 -9.49 0.18
N ALA A 384 1.68 -9.56 0.07
CA ALA A 384 2.46 -8.97 -1.00
C ALA A 384 2.84 -9.96 -2.11
N TRP A 385 2.63 -11.27 -1.91
CA TRP A 385 2.93 -12.22 -2.96
C TRP A 385 1.92 -12.08 -4.10
N LEU A 386 2.42 -11.88 -5.31
CA LEU A 386 1.57 -11.60 -6.47
C LEU A 386 0.76 -12.84 -6.84
N THR A 387 -0.55 -12.65 -7.00
CA THR A 387 -1.46 -13.68 -7.54
C THR A 387 -1.21 -13.89 -9.03
N ALA A 388 -1.71 -14.98 -9.60
CA ALA A 388 -1.59 -15.25 -11.04
C ALA A 388 -2.15 -14.09 -11.90
N ALA A 389 -3.25 -13.47 -11.49
CA ALA A 389 -3.83 -12.32 -12.18
C ALA A 389 -2.92 -11.08 -12.13
N LYS A 390 -2.19 -10.87 -11.04
CA LYS A 390 -1.19 -9.80 -10.92
C LYS A 390 0.05 -10.12 -11.76
N TRP A 391 0.53 -11.35 -11.75
CA TRP A 391 1.63 -11.81 -12.61
C TRP A 391 1.33 -11.66 -14.10
N ALA A 392 0.09 -11.91 -14.53
CA ALA A 392 -0.32 -11.72 -15.93
C ALA A 392 -0.19 -10.26 -16.41
N ARG A 393 -0.28 -9.29 -15.51
CA ARG A 393 -0.12 -7.85 -15.80
C ARG A 393 1.32 -7.38 -15.69
N PHE A 394 2.18 -8.14 -15.01
CA PHE A 394 3.53 -7.74 -14.66
C PHE A 394 4.40 -7.38 -15.88
N PRO A 395 4.53 -8.22 -16.94
CA PRO A 395 5.38 -7.89 -18.08
C PRO A 395 4.94 -6.61 -18.79
N PHE A 396 3.64 -6.44 -18.98
CA PHE A 396 3.09 -5.24 -19.60
C PHE A 396 3.40 -3.99 -18.77
N LEU A 397 3.19 -4.05 -17.45
CA LEU A 397 3.46 -2.92 -16.57
C LEU A 397 4.95 -2.56 -16.51
N VAL A 398 5.85 -3.54 -16.57
CA VAL A 398 7.31 -3.29 -16.68
C VAL A 398 7.62 -2.48 -17.94
N VAL A 399 7.07 -2.86 -19.10
CA VAL A 399 7.28 -2.13 -20.36
C VAL A 399 6.73 -0.70 -20.26
N VAL A 400 5.55 -0.53 -19.68
CA VAL A 400 4.90 0.77 -19.51
C VAL A 400 5.75 1.74 -18.68
N VAL A 401 6.31 1.29 -17.56
CA VAL A 401 7.10 2.17 -16.68
C VAL A 401 8.57 2.26 -17.08
N LEU A 402 9.03 1.42 -18.00
CA LEU A 402 10.41 1.41 -18.49
C LEU A 402 10.77 2.71 -19.21
N SER A 403 9.86 3.27 -20.03
CA SER A 403 10.10 4.51 -20.77
C SER A 403 10.46 5.67 -19.83
N TYR A 404 9.69 5.84 -18.76
CA TYR A 404 9.95 6.85 -17.73
C TYR A 404 11.32 6.65 -17.07
N HIS A 405 11.63 5.43 -16.63
CA HIS A 405 12.91 5.17 -15.95
C HIS A 405 14.10 5.31 -16.89
N PHE A 406 13.95 4.95 -18.16
CA PHE A 406 15.01 5.10 -19.14
C PHE A 406 15.31 6.57 -19.41
N ALA A 407 14.27 7.38 -19.66
CA ALA A 407 14.40 8.82 -19.81
C ALA A 407 15.04 9.46 -18.56
N GLU A 408 14.53 9.13 -17.36
CA GLU A 408 15.11 9.61 -16.09
C GLU A 408 16.60 9.24 -15.98
N GLU A 409 17.00 8.01 -16.29
CA GLU A 409 18.40 7.57 -16.21
C GLU A 409 19.33 8.29 -17.16
N VAL A 410 18.89 8.51 -18.39
CA VAL A 410 19.68 9.21 -19.41
C VAL A 410 19.86 10.67 -19.02
N LEU A 411 18.79 11.33 -18.59
CA LEU A 411 18.80 12.75 -18.21
C LEU A 411 19.57 13.03 -16.92
N LEU A 412 19.61 12.09 -15.97
CA LEU A 412 20.46 12.18 -14.79
C LEU A 412 21.95 12.02 -15.10
N GLY A 413 22.29 11.44 -16.25
CA GLY A 413 23.67 11.18 -16.65
C GLY A 413 24.37 10.09 -15.82
N PRO A 414 25.70 9.91 -16.02
CA PRO A 414 26.49 8.88 -15.36
C PRO A 414 26.66 9.14 -13.86
N VAL A 415 26.93 8.07 -13.10
CA VAL A 415 27.22 8.18 -11.66
C VAL A 415 28.67 8.61 -11.49
N GLN A 416 28.89 9.86 -11.07
CA GLN A 416 30.21 10.36 -10.66
C GLN A 416 30.35 10.18 -9.14
N ILE A 417 31.42 9.52 -8.68
CA ILE A 417 31.61 9.16 -7.26
C ILE A 417 31.47 10.38 -6.35
N GLU A 418 32.09 11.50 -6.71
CA GLU A 418 32.08 12.75 -5.93
C GLU A 418 30.71 13.46 -5.91
N LYS A 419 29.81 13.12 -6.85
CA LYS A 419 28.50 13.79 -7.01
C LYS A 419 27.31 12.84 -6.80
N ARG A 420 27.55 11.66 -6.22
CA ARG A 420 26.51 10.64 -6.04
C ARG A 420 25.31 11.16 -5.26
N GLU A 421 25.54 11.87 -4.15
CA GLU A 421 24.46 12.44 -3.33
C GLU A 421 23.68 13.51 -4.09
N ARG A 422 24.35 14.33 -4.90
CA ARG A 422 23.70 15.34 -5.75
C ARG A 422 22.83 14.69 -6.83
N ARG A 423 23.28 13.59 -7.42
CA ARG A 423 22.49 12.82 -8.40
C ARG A 423 21.25 12.19 -7.76
N LEU A 424 21.41 11.59 -6.58
CA LEU A 424 20.29 11.04 -5.81
C LEU A 424 19.28 12.13 -5.45
N ALA A 425 19.75 13.26 -4.92
CA ALA A 425 18.90 14.40 -4.58
C ALA A 425 18.13 14.92 -5.80
N LEU A 426 18.82 15.12 -6.93
CA LEU A 426 18.19 15.55 -8.19
C LEU A 426 17.10 14.57 -8.63
N ALA A 427 17.38 13.27 -8.66
CA ALA A 427 16.39 12.26 -9.04
C ALA A 427 15.15 12.27 -8.13
N LEU A 428 15.35 12.36 -6.82
CA LEU A 428 14.25 12.48 -5.86
C LEU A 428 13.48 13.78 -6.03
N THR A 429 14.14 14.88 -6.39
CA THR A 429 13.47 16.15 -6.74
C THR A 429 12.62 16.02 -7.99
N LEU A 430 13.10 15.37 -9.06
CA LEU A 430 12.31 15.14 -10.28
C LEU A 430 11.05 14.31 -10.00
N ARG A 431 11.20 13.25 -9.21
CA ARG A 431 10.08 12.41 -8.77
C ARG A 431 9.11 13.17 -7.86
N LEU A 432 9.62 14.02 -6.97
CA LEU A 432 8.80 14.89 -6.12
C LEU A 432 8.00 15.91 -6.94
N ILE A 433 8.59 16.51 -7.98
CA ILE A 433 7.89 17.41 -8.90
C ILE A 433 6.76 16.66 -9.62
N SER A 434 7.06 15.48 -10.15
CA SER A 434 6.09 14.62 -10.84
C SER A 434 4.94 14.23 -9.91
N TRP A 435 5.26 13.84 -8.68
CA TRP A 435 4.26 13.54 -7.65
C TRP A 435 3.45 14.76 -7.22
N GLY A 436 4.09 15.93 -7.14
CA GLY A 436 3.42 17.21 -6.87
C GLY A 436 2.38 17.54 -7.92
N ALA A 437 2.67 17.28 -9.20
CA ALA A 437 1.70 17.42 -10.28
C ALA A 437 0.54 16.43 -10.16
N LEU A 438 0.82 15.14 -9.88
CA LEU A 438 -0.22 14.13 -9.61
C LEU A 438 -1.13 14.57 -8.45
N MET A 439 -0.54 15.09 -7.37
CA MET A 439 -1.27 15.65 -6.24
C MET A 439 -2.07 16.89 -6.61
N GLY A 440 -1.56 17.76 -7.49
CA GLY A 440 -2.33 18.87 -8.07
C GLY A 440 -3.56 18.38 -8.82
N GLY A 441 -3.46 17.26 -9.55
CA GLY A 441 -4.60 16.59 -10.17
C GLY A 441 -5.68 16.17 -9.17
N VAL A 442 -5.27 15.59 -8.04
CA VAL A 442 -6.20 15.15 -6.98
C VAL A 442 -6.80 16.34 -6.22
N LEU A 443 -5.99 17.31 -5.85
CA LEU A 443 -6.37 18.38 -4.94
C LEU A 443 -7.07 19.54 -5.63
N ILE A 444 -6.64 19.89 -6.85
CA ILE A 444 -7.10 21.07 -7.60
C ILE A 444 -8.03 20.66 -8.75
N LEU A 445 -7.68 19.62 -9.51
CA LEU A 445 -8.50 19.18 -10.64
C LEU A 445 -9.61 18.19 -10.25
N HIS A 446 -9.63 17.75 -8.99
CA HIS A 446 -10.62 16.83 -8.43
C HIS A 446 -10.81 15.56 -9.27
N ASN A 447 -9.72 14.96 -9.76
CA ASN A 447 -9.79 13.78 -10.62
C ASN A 447 -10.19 12.46 -9.91
N GLY A 448 -10.37 12.48 -8.58
CA GLY A 448 -10.80 11.32 -7.79
C GLY A 448 -9.71 10.28 -7.48
N GLU A 449 -8.46 10.52 -7.87
CA GLU A 449 -7.33 9.58 -7.75
C GLU A 449 -6.70 9.59 -6.32
N ILE A 450 -7.54 9.40 -5.30
CA ILE A 450 -7.21 9.55 -3.88
C ILE A 450 -6.03 8.69 -3.40
N LEU A 451 -5.75 7.55 -4.05
CA LEU A 451 -4.64 6.68 -3.71
C LEU A 451 -3.28 7.36 -3.94
N MET A 452 -3.18 8.34 -4.85
CA MET A 452 -1.97 9.15 -4.99
C MET A 452 -1.71 9.95 -3.69
N GLY A 453 -2.76 10.47 -3.06
CA GLY A 453 -2.64 11.12 -1.76
C GLY A 453 -2.26 10.14 -0.65
N LEU A 454 -3.04 9.07 -0.51
CA LEU A 454 -2.89 8.10 0.58
C LEU A 454 -1.54 7.36 0.56
N LEU A 455 -1.00 7.09 -0.63
CA LEU A 455 0.24 6.35 -0.81
C LEU A 455 1.49 7.23 -0.84
N SER A 456 1.35 8.56 -0.69
CA SER A 456 2.47 9.52 -0.80
C SER A 456 3.67 9.16 0.09
N GLY A 457 3.43 8.81 1.36
CA GLY A 457 4.50 8.42 2.29
C GLY A 457 5.20 7.12 1.89
N TYR A 458 4.43 6.12 1.44
CA TYR A 458 4.97 4.84 0.95
C TYR A 458 5.78 5.04 -0.33
N MET A 459 5.27 5.86 -1.24
CA MET A 459 5.92 6.17 -2.50
C MET A 459 7.23 6.92 -2.28
N ALA A 460 7.30 7.86 -1.33
CA ALA A 460 8.55 8.56 -0.99
C ALA A 460 9.64 7.57 -0.52
N VAL A 461 9.29 6.66 0.40
CA VAL A 461 10.23 5.64 0.90
C VAL A 461 10.62 4.65 -0.20
N PHE A 462 9.64 4.19 -1.00
CA PHE A 462 9.89 3.31 -2.13
C PHE A 462 10.86 3.94 -3.14
N ASN A 463 10.62 5.20 -3.54
CA ASN A 463 11.47 5.90 -4.49
C ASN A 463 12.91 6.05 -3.98
N LEU A 464 13.11 6.34 -2.70
CA LEU A 464 14.44 6.40 -2.10
C LEU A 464 15.17 5.05 -2.20
N ILE A 465 14.50 3.97 -1.82
CA ILE A 465 15.08 2.62 -1.83
C ILE A 465 15.37 2.15 -3.27
N GLN A 466 14.40 2.30 -4.16
CA GLN A 466 14.48 1.91 -5.56
C GLN A 466 15.61 2.68 -6.26
N ARG A 467 15.66 4.01 -6.11
CA ARG A 467 16.69 4.87 -6.69
C ARG A 467 18.09 4.50 -6.19
N SER A 468 18.22 4.20 -4.90
CA SER A 468 19.48 3.74 -4.31
C SER A 468 19.98 2.43 -4.94
N GLY A 469 19.07 1.49 -5.22
CA GLY A 469 19.38 0.25 -5.94
C GLY A 469 19.74 0.48 -7.42
N MET A 470 18.96 1.32 -8.12
CA MET A 470 19.22 1.68 -9.51
C MET A 470 20.60 2.34 -9.68
N ASP A 471 21.02 3.20 -8.75
CA ASP A 471 22.36 3.82 -8.77
C ASP A 471 23.48 2.78 -8.63
N ILE A 472 23.27 1.72 -7.85
CA ILE A 472 24.23 0.62 -7.75
C ILE A 472 24.33 -0.09 -9.11
N VAL A 473 23.19 -0.48 -9.71
CA VAL A 473 23.16 -1.13 -11.03
C VAL A 473 23.83 -0.24 -12.09
N ARG A 474 23.52 1.06 -12.09
CA ARG A 474 24.11 2.05 -13.01
C ARG A 474 25.62 2.17 -12.84
N THR A 475 26.11 2.13 -11.59
CA THR A 475 27.55 2.24 -11.27
C THR A 475 28.32 1.01 -11.74
N GLU A 476 27.78 -0.19 -11.53
CA GLU A 476 28.50 -1.44 -11.80
C GLU A 476 28.46 -1.82 -13.29
N THR A 477 27.32 -1.58 -13.96
CA THR A 477 27.13 -1.92 -15.39
C THR A 477 27.56 -0.80 -16.34
N GLY A 478 27.51 0.46 -15.92
CA GLY A 478 27.65 1.59 -16.84
C GLY A 478 26.50 1.74 -17.85
N SER A 479 25.40 0.97 -17.71
CA SER A 479 24.25 0.97 -18.63
C SER A 479 23.03 1.69 -18.03
N ALA A 480 22.43 2.60 -18.80
CA ALA A 480 21.20 3.31 -18.41
C ALA A 480 20.00 2.37 -18.55
N GLY A 481 19.98 1.56 -19.63
CA GLY A 481 18.97 0.53 -19.87
C GLY A 481 18.88 -0.50 -18.76
N ALA A 482 20.02 -1.00 -18.28
CA ALA A 482 20.07 -1.97 -17.17
C ALA A 482 19.49 -1.38 -15.87
N ALA A 483 19.91 -0.17 -15.50
CA ALA A 483 19.39 0.51 -14.31
C ALA A 483 17.89 0.83 -14.44
N ALA A 484 17.43 1.26 -15.61
CA ALA A 484 16.04 1.55 -15.89
C ALA A 484 15.16 0.28 -15.81
N LEU A 485 15.61 -0.84 -16.40
CA LEU A 485 14.91 -2.12 -16.34
C LEU A 485 14.79 -2.64 -14.91
N PHE A 486 15.88 -2.55 -14.13
CA PHE A 486 15.87 -2.88 -12.71
C PHE A 486 14.82 -2.06 -11.94
N GLY A 487 14.81 -0.74 -12.15
CA GLY A 487 13.82 0.15 -11.55
C GLY A 487 12.38 -0.22 -11.96
N ALA A 488 12.15 -0.43 -13.25
CA ALA A 488 10.84 -0.76 -13.81
C ALA A 488 10.23 -2.04 -13.21
N ILE A 489 11.05 -3.09 -13.04
CA ILE A 489 10.66 -4.35 -12.39
C ILE A 489 10.18 -4.11 -10.96
N LEU A 490 10.92 -3.32 -10.17
CA LEU A 490 10.55 -3.02 -8.79
C LEU A 490 9.27 -2.18 -8.70
N LEU A 491 9.11 -1.16 -9.55
CA LEU A 491 7.91 -0.30 -9.52
C LEU A 491 6.66 -1.06 -9.98
N ALA A 492 6.78 -1.86 -11.04
CA ALA A 492 5.68 -2.70 -11.52
C ALA A 492 5.21 -3.67 -10.42
N GLY A 493 6.16 -4.33 -9.74
CA GLY A 493 5.87 -5.19 -8.61
C GLY A 493 5.18 -4.45 -7.46
N PHE A 494 5.72 -3.31 -7.04
CA PHE A 494 5.12 -2.47 -5.99
C PHE A 494 3.69 -2.05 -6.32
N CYS A 495 3.45 -1.57 -7.54
CA CYS A 495 2.11 -1.18 -7.99
C CYS A 495 1.14 -2.35 -7.93
N LEU A 496 1.54 -3.53 -8.38
CA LEU A 496 0.70 -4.73 -8.35
C LEU A 496 0.42 -5.21 -6.93
N VAL A 497 1.31 -4.98 -5.96
CA VAL A 497 1.04 -5.30 -4.55
C VAL A 497 -0.06 -4.40 -3.99
N ILE A 498 0.05 -3.09 -4.23
CA ILE A 498 -0.73 -2.07 -3.52
C ILE A 498 -2.08 -1.76 -4.18
N PHE A 499 -2.15 -1.74 -5.52
CA PHE A 499 -3.39 -1.40 -6.22
C PHE A 499 -4.32 -2.62 -6.36
N PRO A 500 -5.61 -2.48 -6.00
CA PRO A 500 -6.61 -3.54 -6.18
C PRO A 500 -6.87 -3.87 -7.66
N LEU A 501 -7.23 -5.12 -7.92
CA LEU A 501 -7.63 -5.57 -9.26
C LEU A 501 -9.09 -5.22 -9.56
N THR A 502 -9.35 -4.51 -10.67
CA THR A 502 -10.71 -4.13 -11.13
C THR A 502 -11.15 -4.92 -12.36
#